data_AF-U1NKQ2-F1
#
_entry.id   AF-U1NKQ2-F1
#
_cell.length_a   1.000
_cell.length_b   1.000
_cell.length_c   1.000
_cell.angle_alpha   90.00
_cell.angle_beta   90.00
_cell.angle_gamma   90.00
#
_symmetry.space_group_name_H-M   'P 1'
#
loop_
_entity.id
_entity.type
_entity.pdbx_description
1 polymer ?
#
loop_
_entity_poly.entity_id
_entity_poly.type
_entity_poly.pdbx_seq_one_letter_code
_entity_poly.pdbx_strand_id
1 'polypeptide(L)'
;MDQGDKYPSESGRRRFVKGVVGGAALAGVGASGAAAVNSATRSPGAGGGTTQAYAIENVDGPAPRGMPQIPVEIDSEGFLKGVWPEVKTEDQGGLSIQIAETEDFKGSGVTYSTEWYQYCGVESYAGINPDYDSDNYFRVGSNPGYGWESERYSEADKLHVDDFSDYQTWSNNIGQDGLGKPATGRWRSEDAENIIPIQLIKSEQVENLASQDPWLEASTSEGFVAWLNKCTHFCCVPKYKSEGSAKFNAENDVYCQCHQSVYDPFSIVQTLFVARPRPTG
;
A
#
# COMPACT_ATOMS: atom_id res chain seq x y z
N MET A 1 -6.32 54.24 -19.43
CA MET A 1 -5.57 53.17 -18.76
C MET A 1 -6.49 52.65 -17.68
N ASP A 2 -7.11 51.50 -17.92
CA ASP A 2 -8.04 50.87 -16.99
C ASP A 2 -7.68 49.38 -16.92
N GLN A 3 -7.61 48.84 -15.71
CA GLN A 3 -7.04 47.53 -15.42
C GLN A 3 -8.02 46.42 -15.82
N GLY A 4 -7.63 45.61 -16.80
CA GLY A 4 -8.39 44.45 -17.25
C GLY A 4 -8.51 43.40 -16.16
N ASP A 5 -9.76 43.15 -15.77
CA ASP A 5 -10.23 42.04 -14.94
C ASP A 5 -9.54 40.71 -15.30
N LYS A 6 -9.06 40.01 -14.27
CA LYS A 6 -8.19 38.83 -14.38
C LYS A 6 -8.96 37.50 -14.28
N TYR A 7 -10.28 37.53 -14.46
CA TYR A 7 -11.11 36.33 -14.54
C TYR A 7 -11.81 36.22 -15.90
N PRO A 8 -11.78 35.05 -16.57
CA PRO A 8 -12.58 34.83 -17.77
C PRO A 8 -14.08 34.80 -17.45
N SER A 9 -14.90 35.23 -18.41
CA SER A 9 -16.36 35.29 -18.31
C SER A 9 -17.03 33.90 -18.18
N GLU A 10 -18.19 33.88 -17.52
CA GLU A 10 -18.92 32.69 -17.04
C GLU A 10 -19.42 31.67 -18.09
N SER A 11 -19.09 31.78 -19.37
CA SER A 11 -19.61 30.88 -20.41
C SER A 11 -18.77 29.62 -20.69
N GLY A 12 -17.73 29.33 -19.89
CA GLY A 12 -16.84 28.16 -20.07
C GLY A 12 -17.24 26.87 -19.34
N ARG A 13 -18.48 26.72 -18.84
CA ARG A 13 -18.89 25.53 -18.08
C ARG A 13 -19.16 24.31 -18.99
N ARG A 14 -18.23 23.36 -18.91
CA ARG A 14 -18.40 21.89 -19.04
C ARG A 14 -18.72 21.32 -20.42
N ARG A 15 -17.67 20.82 -21.09
CA ARG A 15 -17.72 19.49 -21.71
C ARG A 15 -16.71 18.60 -21.00
N PHE A 16 -17.18 17.86 -20.00
CA PHE A 16 -16.46 16.68 -19.54
C PHE A 16 -16.44 15.69 -20.71
N VAL A 17 -15.26 15.34 -21.20
CA VAL A 17 -15.10 14.22 -22.11
C VAL A 17 -15.33 12.95 -21.28
N LYS A 18 -16.57 12.44 -21.30
CA LYS A 18 -16.83 11.03 -21.01
C LYS A 18 -16.29 10.22 -22.18
N GLY A 19 -15.45 9.24 -21.88
CA GLY A 19 -15.16 8.14 -22.80
C GLY A 19 -13.68 7.98 -23.13
N VAL A 20 -12.93 7.37 -22.23
CA VAL A 20 -12.03 6.29 -22.68
C VAL A 20 -12.74 5.01 -22.29
N VAL A 21 -13.48 4.46 -23.25
CA VAL A 21 -13.91 3.07 -23.22
C VAL A 21 -12.62 2.27 -23.42
N GLY A 22 -12.09 1.73 -22.32
CA GLY A 22 -10.97 0.80 -22.37
C GLY A 22 -11.40 -0.41 -23.19
N GLY A 23 -10.79 -0.57 -24.36
CA GLY A 23 -11.04 -1.69 -25.25
C GLY A 23 -10.63 -3.00 -24.59
N ALA A 24 -11.62 -3.75 -24.11
CA ALA A 24 -11.49 -5.17 -23.87
C ALA A 24 -11.38 -5.88 -25.23
N ALA A 25 -10.15 -6.03 -25.73
CA ALA A 25 -9.75 -7.08 -26.67
C ALA A 25 -8.22 -7.05 -26.88
N LEU A 26 -7.48 -7.69 -25.97
CA LEU A 26 -6.23 -8.36 -26.35
C LEU A 26 -6.22 -9.73 -25.66
N ALA A 27 -7.03 -10.62 -26.23
CA ALA A 27 -6.83 -12.04 -26.05
C ALA A 27 -5.53 -12.42 -26.78
N GLY A 28 -4.55 -12.91 -26.01
CA GLY A 28 -3.44 -13.72 -26.52
C GLY A 28 -2.21 -12.97 -26.98
N VAL A 29 -1.33 -12.60 -26.04
CA VAL A 29 0.12 -12.68 -26.25
C VAL A 29 0.72 -13.21 -24.95
N GLY A 30 1.40 -14.36 -25.04
CA GLY A 30 1.99 -15.06 -23.90
C GLY A 30 3.09 -14.26 -23.19
N ALA A 31 3.59 -14.82 -22.10
CA ALA A 31 4.59 -14.26 -21.19
C ALA A 31 5.83 -13.61 -21.84
N SER A 32 6.12 -13.92 -23.11
CA SER A 32 7.19 -13.31 -23.90
C SER A 32 6.94 -11.86 -24.34
N GLY A 33 5.69 -11.37 -24.34
CA GLY A 33 5.36 -10.00 -24.76
C GLY A 33 5.69 -8.93 -23.71
N ALA A 34 5.39 -9.20 -22.43
CA ALA A 34 5.54 -8.22 -21.35
C ALA A 34 6.99 -7.73 -21.16
N ALA A 35 7.97 -8.62 -21.37
CA ALA A 35 9.40 -8.28 -21.30
C ALA A 35 9.82 -7.25 -22.36
N ALA A 36 9.29 -7.35 -23.59
CA ALA A 36 9.66 -6.46 -24.69
C ALA A 36 8.99 -5.07 -24.60
N VAL A 37 7.78 -4.98 -24.05
CA VAL A 37 7.13 -3.67 -23.84
C VAL A 37 7.82 -2.91 -22.70
N ASN A 38 8.21 -3.63 -21.63
CA ASN A 38 8.93 -3.03 -20.50
C ASN A 38 10.28 -2.41 -20.92
N SER A 39 11.04 -3.00 -21.85
CA SER A 39 12.32 -2.41 -22.27
C SER A 39 12.18 -1.09 -23.06
N ALA A 40 11.06 -0.87 -23.73
CA ALA A 40 10.88 0.29 -24.62
C ALA A 40 10.30 1.54 -23.91
N THR A 41 9.72 1.39 -22.71
CA THR A 41 9.04 2.47 -21.99
C THR A 41 9.59 2.76 -20.58
N ARG A 42 10.67 2.09 -20.16
CA ARG A 42 11.31 2.34 -18.86
C ARG A 42 11.95 3.73 -18.85
N SER A 43 11.55 4.54 -17.87
CA SER A 43 12.25 5.77 -17.53
C SER A 43 13.60 5.43 -16.86
N PRO A 44 14.62 6.30 -16.94
CA PRO A 44 15.93 6.02 -16.31
C PRO A 44 15.80 5.75 -14.80
N GLY A 45 16.53 4.75 -14.31
CA GLY A 45 16.57 4.30 -12.92
C GLY A 45 16.45 2.77 -12.79
N ALA A 46 16.53 2.24 -11.57
CA ALA A 46 16.50 0.79 -11.32
C ALA A 46 15.11 0.32 -10.89
N GLY A 47 14.62 -0.73 -11.55
CA GLY A 47 13.25 -1.26 -11.39
C GLY A 47 12.18 -0.37 -12.02
N GLY A 48 10.93 -0.70 -11.75
CA GLY A 48 9.76 0.03 -12.23
C GLY A 48 9.25 -0.45 -13.60
N GLY A 49 8.15 0.17 -14.04
CA GLY A 49 7.41 -0.26 -15.22
C GLY A 49 6.03 -0.78 -14.84
N THR A 50 5.42 -1.57 -15.72
CA THR A 50 4.09 -2.12 -15.47
C THR A 50 4.16 -3.20 -14.39
N THR A 51 3.52 -2.93 -13.25
CA THR A 51 3.55 -3.76 -12.05
C THR A 51 2.13 -4.16 -11.68
N GLN A 52 1.94 -5.45 -11.41
CA GLN A 52 0.72 -5.98 -10.81
C GLN A 52 0.99 -6.25 -9.33
N ALA A 53 0.11 -5.74 -8.46
CA ALA A 53 0.23 -5.90 -7.01
C ALA A 53 -1.11 -6.28 -6.41
N TYR A 54 -1.10 -7.01 -5.29
CA TYR A 54 -2.29 -7.14 -4.45
C TYR A 54 -2.42 -5.93 -3.54
N ALA A 55 -3.64 -5.42 -3.41
CA ALA A 55 -3.93 -4.16 -2.72
C ALA A 55 -5.33 -4.18 -2.09
N ILE A 56 -5.51 -3.40 -1.02
CA ILE A 56 -6.87 -3.12 -0.53
C ILE A 56 -7.65 -2.37 -1.60
N GLU A 57 -8.88 -2.77 -1.90
CA GLU A 57 -9.67 -2.26 -3.00
C GLU A 57 -10.04 -0.79 -2.77
N ASN A 58 -9.90 0.05 -3.80
CA ASN A 58 -10.55 1.36 -3.78
C ASN A 58 -12.02 1.19 -4.18
N VAL A 59 -12.94 1.48 -3.25
CA VAL A 59 -14.38 1.29 -3.44
C VAL A 59 -15.14 2.58 -3.71
N ASP A 60 -14.56 3.75 -3.38
CA ASP A 60 -15.13 5.06 -3.71
C ASP A 60 -14.07 6.18 -3.77
N GLY A 61 -14.47 7.32 -4.35
CA GLY A 61 -13.68 8.54 -4.46
C GLY A 61 -12.68 8.54 -5.63
N PRO A 62 -11.76 9.52 -5.67
CA PRO A 62 -10.95 9.82 -6.87
C PRO A 62 -9.64 9.02 -6.99
N ALA A 63 -9.37 8.10 -6.07
CA ALA A 63 -8.12 7.33 -6.14
C ALA A 63 -8.18 6.36 -7.32
N PRO A 64 -7.12 6.25 -8.14
CA PRO A 64 -7.18 5.45 -9.36
C PRO A 64 -7.05 3.94 -9.12
N ARG A 65 -6.66 3.52 -7.91
CA ARG A 65 -6.35 2.12 -7.56
C ARG A 65 -6.26 1.89 -6.07
N GLY A 66 -6.19 0.62 -5.66
CA GLY A 66 -5.95 0.19 -4.29
C GLY A 66 -4.57 0.51 -3.71
N MET A 67 -4.42 0.38 -2.38
CA MET A 67 -3.13 0.53 -1.70
C MET A 67 -2.43 -0.84 -1.51
N PRO A 68 -1.19 -1.01 -1.99
CA PRO A 68 -0.51 -2.31 -2.02
C PRO A 68 -0.30 -2.93 -0.64
N GLN A 69 -0.64 -4.21 -0.53
CA GLN A 69 -0.46 -5.01 0.68
C GLN A 69 1.04 -5.18 0.99
N ILE A 70 1.34 -5.31 2.29
CA ILE A 70 2.63 -5.77 2.81
C ILE A 70 2.39 -7.13 3.45
N PRO A 71 3.01 -8.22 2.97
CA PRO A 71 2.89 -9.51 3.63
C PRO A 71 3.39 -9.45 5.07
N VAL A 72 2.70 -10.12 5.99
CA VAL A 72 2.96 -10.04 7.43
C VAL A 72 3.50 -11.36 7.96
N GLU A 73 4.49 -11.27 8.83
CA GLU A 73 4.98 -12.37 9.66
C GLU A 73 5.02 -11.96 11.13
N ILE A 74 4.88 -12.96 12.00
CA ILE A 74 5.03 -12.83 13.44
C ILE A 74 6.26 -13.64 13.82
N ASP A 75 7.21 -13.03 14.52
CA ASP A 75 8.38 -13.76 15.00
C ASP A 75 8.07 -14.65 16.21
N SER A 76 9.05 -15.42 16.67
CA SER A 76 8.87 -16.34 17.80
C SER A 76 8.61 -15.64 19.14
N GLU A 77 8.91 -14.35 19.25
CA GLU A 77 8.65 -13.56 20.44
C GLU A 77 7.28 -12.87 20.40
N GLY A 78 6.62 -12.80 19.23
CA GLY A 78 5.33 -12.15 19.03
C GLY A 78 5.41 -10.77 18.38
N PHE A 79 6.56 -10.36 17.86
CA PHE A 79 6.69 -9.08 17.16
C PHE A 79 6.28 -9.18 15.69
N LEU A 80 5.60 -8.13 15.22
CA LEU A 80 5.05 -8.05 13.86
C LEU A 80 6.09 -7.50 12.87
N LYS A 81 6.20 -8.15 11.72
CA LYS A 81 7.16 -7.82 10.65
C LYS A 81 6.48 -7.77 9.29
N GLY A 82 6.92 -6.84 8.45
CA GLY A 82 6.62 -6.86 7.02
C GLY A 82 7.65 -7.72 6.29
N VAL A 83 7.22 -8.59 5.37
CA VAL A 83 8.14 -9.40 4.59
C VAL A 83 8.77 -8.55 3.50
N TRP A 84 10.10 -8.55 3.44
CA TRP A 84 10.84 -7.95 2.33
C TRP A 84 11.14 -9.03 1.27
N PRO A 85 10.95 -8.77 -0.03
CA PRO A 85 11.28 -9.74 -1.07
C PRO A 85 12.78 -10.09 -1.10
N GLU A 86 13.11 -11.21 -1.75
CA GLU A 86 14.50 -11.65 -1.94
C GLU A 86 15.29 -10.67 -2.80
N VAL A 87 16.48 -10.29 -2.33
CA VAL A 87 17.37 -9.37 -3.05
C VAL A 87 18.23 -10.16 -4.03
N LYS A 88 18.18 -9.77 -5.31
CA LYS A 88 18.97 -10.37 -6.39
C LYS A 88 19.66 -9.30 -7.23
N THR A 89 20.82 -9.64 -7.78
CA THR A 89 21.56 -8.79 -8.73
C THR A 89 21.20 -9.22 -10.15
N GLU A 90 20.80 -8.26 -10.99
CA GLU A 90 20.52 -8.48 -12.40
C GLU A 90 21.35 -7.57 -13.30
N ASP A 91 21.83 -8.12 -14.42
CA ASP A 91 22.47 -7.33 -15.46
C ASP A 91 21.43 -6.80 -16.46
N GLN A 92 21.11 -5.51 -16.36
CA GLN A 92 20.20 -4.83 -17.28
C GLN A 92 20.96 -3.81 -18.13
N GLY A 93 21.07 -4.08 -19.43
CA GLY A 93 21.74 -3.16 -20.37
C GLY A 93 23.24 -2.96 -20.10
N GLY A 94 23.92 -3.96 -19.51
CA GLY A 94 25.34 -3.88 -19.15
C GLY A 94 25.64 -3.19 -17.81
N LEU A 95 24.60 -2.88 -17.03
CA LEU A 95 24.70 -2.39 -15.65
C LEU A 95 24.16 -3.46 -14.70
N SER A 96 24.94 -3.81 -13.68
CA SER A 96 24.47 -4.69 -12.60
C SER A 96 23.65 -3.86 -11.61
N ILE A 97 22.36 -4.14 -11.51
CA ILE A 97 21.43 -3.48 -10.60
C ILE A 97 20.92 -4.48 -9.56
N GLN A 98 20.65 -4.02 -8.34
CA GLN A 98 19.95 -4.84 -7.34
C GLN A 98 18.45 -4.64 -7.46
N ILE A 99 17.70 -5.73 -7.46
CA ILE A 99 16.24 -5.74 -7.35
C ILE A 99 15.81 -6.60 -6.16
N ALA A 100 14.61 -6.38 -5.66
CA ALA A 100 14.01 -7.20 -4.61
C ALA A 100 12.72 -7.82 -5.15
N GLU A 101 12.74 -9.14 -5.38
CA GLU A 101 11.63 -9.90 -5.94
C GLU A 101 11.69 -11.37 -5.49
N THR A 102 10.57 -11.87 -4.97
CA THR A 102 10.35 -13.29 -4.66
C THR A 102 9.34 -13.84 -5.66
N GLU A 103 9.78 -14.77 -6.50
CA GLU A 103 8.90 -15.53 -7.38
C GLU A 103 8.09 -16.54 -6.55
N ASP A 104 6.81 -16.74 -6.92
CA ASP A 104 5.91 -17.71 -6.27
C ASP A 104 5.92 -17.61 -4.73
N PHE A 105 5.59 -16.42 -4.22
CA PHE A 105 5.68 -16.10 -2.80
C PHE A 105 4.93 -17.13 -1.95
N LYS A 106 5.69 -17.96 -1.21
CA LYS A 106 5.19 -19.07 -0.37
C LYS A 106 4.21 -20.01 -1.10
N GLY A 107 4.38 -20.23 -2.40
CA GLY A 107 3.52 -21.13 -3.19
C GLY A 107 2.17 -20.54 -3.60
N SER A 108 1.98 -19.23 -3.46
CA SER A 108 0.73 -18.54 -3.83
C SER A 108 0.53 -18.38 -5.35
N GLY A 109 1.56 -18.64 -6.16
CA GLY A 109 1.61 -18.33 -7.58
C GLY A 109 1.82 -16.84 -7.90
N VAL A 110 2.09 -16.01 -6.88
CA VAL A 110 2.24 -14.56 -7.03
C VAL A 110 3.70 -14.15 -6.89
N THR A 111 4.20 -13.38 -7.86
CA THR A 111 5.49 -12.70 -7.73
C THR A 111 5.34 -11.46 -6.85
N TYR A 112 6.04 -11.45 -5.72
CA TYR A 112 6.05 -10.33 -4.78
C TYR A 112 7.32 -9.51 -4.97
N SER A 113 7.19 -8.20 -5.20
CA SER A 113 8.31 -7.33 -5.58
C SER A 113 8.25 -5.98 -4.89
N THR A 114 9.41 -5.38 -4.64
CA THR A 114 9.50 -4.01 -4.10
C THR A 114 8.85 -2.96 -5.01
N GLU A 115 8.65 -3.26 -6.29
CA GLU A 115 7.97 -2.37 -7.24
C GLU A 115 6.53 -2.05 -6.82
N TRP A 116 5.91 -2.92 -6.02
CA TRP A 116 4.58 -2.71 -5.45
C TRP A 116 4.49 -1.38 -4.69
N TYR A 117 5.61 -0.90 -4.14
CA TYR A 117 5.64 0.29 -3.30
C TYR A 117 6.18 1.53 -4.01
N GLN A 118 6.56 1.43 -5.28
CA GLN A 118 7.24 2.51 -6.02
C GLN A 118 6.25 3.50 -6.62
N TYR A 119 5.55 4.24 -5.76
CA TYR A 119 4.71 5.36 -6.15
C TYR A 119 4.69 6.43 -5.05
N CYS A 120 4.14 7.60 -5.38
CA CYS A 120 3.94 8.67 -4.40
C CYS A 120 5.22 9.17 -3.70
N GLY A 121 6.37 9.05 -4.37
CA GLY A 121 7.68 9.45 -3.84
C GLY A 121 8.35 8.38 -2.99
N VAL A 122 7.66 7.26 -2.69
CA VAL A 122 8.25 6.15 -1.95
C VAL A 122 9.39 5.50 -2.75
N GLU A 123 9.37 5.62 -4.08
CA GLU A 123 10.46 5.19 -4.96
C GLU A 123 11.83 5.84 -4.64
N SER A 124 11.86 6.94 -3.89
CA SER A 124 13.10 7.61 -3.46
C SER A 124 13.42 7.41 -1.98
N TYR A 125 12.64 6.62 -1.23
CA TYR A 125 12.88 6.42 0.20
C TYR A 125 13.98 5.39 0.40
N ALA A 126 14.89 5.63 1.34
CA ALA A 126 16.02 4.72 1.59
C ALA A 126 15.54 3.29 1.89
N GLY A 127 14.47 3.16 2.67
CA GLY A 127 13.85 1.88 3.03
C GLY A 127 13.39 1.00 1.87
N ILE A 128 13.17 1.59 0.68
CA ILE A 128 12.75 0.84 -0.50
C ILE A 128 13.93 0.26 -1.29
N ASN A 129 15.15 0.69 -0.98
CA ASN A 129 16.32 0.14 -1.64
C ASN A 129 16.56 -1.30 -1.17
N PRO A 130 16.81 -2.25 -2.10
CA PRO A 130 17.05 -3.65 -1.78
C PRO A 130 18.20 -3.87 -0.78
N ASP A 131 19.25 -3.04 -0.84
CA ASP A 131 20.43 -3.09 0.01
C ASP A 131 20.31 -2.28 1.30
N TYR A 132 19.14 -1.70 1.58
CA TYR A 132 18.92 -0.96 2.81
C TYR A 132 18.92 -1.91 4.02
N ASP A 133 19.84 -1.68 4.95
CA ASP A 133 19.94 -2.45 6.19
C ASP A 133 18.81 -2.08 7.15
N SER A 134 17.85 -2.98 7.30
CA SER A 134 16.73 -2.80 8.22
C SER A 134 16.13 -4.14 8.65
N ASP A 135 15.63 -4.17 9.88
CA ASP A 135 15.16 -5.38 10.58
C ASP A 135 13.72 -5.81 10.24
N ASN A 136 13.05 -5.06 9.35
CA ASN A 136 11.70 -5.32 8.82
C ASN A 136 10.55 -5.32 9.84
N TYR A 137 10.79 -4.97 11.11
CA TYR A 137 9.70 -4.86 12.09
C TYR A 137 8.80 -3.67 11.78
N PHE A 138 7.52 -3.82 12.06
CA PHE A 138 6.61 -2.67 12.13
C PHE A 138 6.86 -1.94 13.44
N ARG A 139 7.20 -0.66 13.33
CA ARG A 139 7.54 0.20 14.47
C ARG A 139 6.58 1.35 14.58
N VAL A 140 6.26 1.74 15.80
CA VAL A 140 5.37 2.86 16.08
C VAL A 140 6.01 4.16 15.60
N GLY A 141 5.24 4.97 14.87
CA GLY A 141 5.70 6.28 14.41
C GLY A 141 5.65 7.33 15.51
N SER A 142 6.20 8.52 15.24
CA SER A 142 6.19 9.65 16.18
C SER A 142 4.79 10.18 16.51
N ASN A 143 3.78 9.87 15.69
CA ASN A 143 2.39 10.24 15.91
C ASN A 143 1.47 9.04 15.64
N PRO A 144 1.31 8.14 16.63
CA PRO A 144 0.45 6.97 16.53
C PRO A 144 -0.98 7.32 16.11
N GLY A 145 -1.59 6.48 15.29
CA GLY A 145 -2.91 6.71 14.73
C GLY A 145 -4.03 6.52 15.74
N TYR A 146 -3.84 5.73 16.78
CA TYR A 146 -4.91 5.34 17.70
C TYR A 146 -4.54 5.60 19.16
N GLY A 147 -5.52 5.98 19.99
CA GLY A 147 -5.28 6.34 21.39
C GLY A 147 -4.63 5.20 22.17
N TRP A 148 -5.07 3.96 21.95
CA TRP A 148 -4.47 2.77 22.59
C TRP A 148 -2.98 2.61 22.22
N GLU A 149 -2.60 2.95 20.98
CA GLU A 149 -1.22 2.86 20.50
C GLU A 149 -0.35 3.93 21.19
N SER A 150 -0.88 5.16 21.32
CA SER A 150 -0.22 6.26 22.04
C SER A 150 -0.07 6.01 23.54
N GLU A 151 -1.00 5.29 24.17
CA GLU A 151 -0.95 4.95 25.59
C GLU A 151 0.05 3.83 25.89
N ARG A 152 0.27 2.94 24.91
CA ARG A 152 1.02 1.69 25.09
C ARG A 152 2.48 1.78 24.70
N TYR A 153 2.79 2.57 23.67
CA TYR A 153 4.08 2.57 23.01
C TYR A 153 4.74 3.96 22.99
N SER A 154 6.06 3.95 23.00
CA SER A 154 6.90 5.08 22.60
C SER A 154 7.22 5.01 21.10
N GLU A 155 7.68 6.12 20.52
CA GLU A 155 8.19 6.10 19.15
C GLU A 155 9.28 5.03 18.99
N ALA A 156 9.29 4.37 17.82
CA ALA A 156 10.21 3.30 17.43
C ALA A 156 10.00 1.96 18.15
N ASP A 157 9.10 1.85 19.13
CA ASP A 157 8.75 0.56 19.71
C ASP A 157 8.17 -0.38 18.63
N LYS A 158 8.48 -1.67 18.74
CA LYS A 158 7.96 -2.70 17.83
C LYS A 158 6.52 -3.05 18.21
N LEU A 159 5.65 -3.18 17.21
CA LEU A 159 4.29 -3.69 17.42
C LEU A 159 4.33 -5.17 17.79
N HIS A 160 3.54 -5.55 18.80
CA HIS A 160 3.47 -6.90 19.35
C HIS A 160 2.05 -7.46 19.29
N VAL A 161 1.89 -8.75 19.01
CA VAL A 161 0.58 -9.40 18.78
C VAL A 161 -0.33 -9.37 20.00
N ASP A 162 0.21 -9.50 21.21
CA ASP A 162 -0.57 -9.51 22.46
C ASP A 162 -1.40 -8.23 22.64
N ASP A 163 -0.90 -7.09 22.14
CA ASP A 163 -1.58 -5.81 22.23
C ASP A 163 -2.82 -5.75 21.30
N PHE A 164 -3.06 -6.78 20.47
CA PHE A 164 -4.24 -6.94 19.63
C PHE A 164 -5.23 -8.00 20.15
N SER A 165 -4.97 -8.64 21.29
CA SER A 165 -5.79 -9.76 21.81
C SER A 165 -7.28 -9.43 22.04
N ASP A 166 -7.62 -8.16 22.21
CA ASP A 166 -8.98 -7.64 22.42
C ASP A 166 -9.71 -7.26 21.11
N TYR A 167 -9.17 -7.60 19.93
CA TYR A 167 -9.66 -7.10 18.63
C TYR A 167 -11.15 -7.35 18.35
N GLN A 168 -11.73 -8.44 18.87
CA GLN A 168 -13.15 -8.80 18.72
C GLN A 168 -14.09 -7.88 19.51
N THR A 169 -13.55 -7.08 20.43
CA THR A 169 -14.34 -6.14 21.24
C THR A 169 -13.86 -4.70 21.11
N TRP A 170 -12.72 -4.49 20.43
CA TRP A 170 -12.15 -3.16 20.26
C TRP A 170 -13.09 -2.24 19.47
N SER A 171 -13.17 -0.99 19.92
CA SER A 171 -13.89 0.08 19.24
C SER A 171 -13.26 1.43 19.56
N ASN A 172 -13.35 2.34 18.60
CA ASN A 172 -13.10 3.77 18.78
C ASN A 172 -14.38 4.60 18.59
N ASN A 173 -15.56 3.96 18.73
CA ASN A 173 -16.89 4.53 18.47
C ASN A 173 -17.13 4.94 17.00
N ILE A 174 -16.41 4.33 16.06
CA ILE A 174 -16.58 4.54 14.61
C ILE A 174 -16.77 3.18 13.94
N GLY A 175 -17.87 3.05 13.20
CA GLY A 175 -18.22 1.81 12.52
C GLY A 175 -18.69 0.72 13.48
N GLN A 176 -18.50 -0.51 13.05
CA GLN A 176 -18.90 -1.73 13.76
C GLN A 176 -17.84 -2.12 14.80
N ASP A 177 -18.26 -2.26 16.06
CA ASP A 177 -17.42 -2.78 17.14
C ASP A 177 -16.89 -4.18 16.81
N GLY A 178 -15.65 -4.47 17.18
CA GLY A 178 -15.07 -5.81 17.02
C GLY A 178 -14.72 -6.22 15.59
N LEU A 179 -14.96 -5.36 14.58
CA LEU A 179 -14.62 -5.66 13.19
C LEU A 179 -13.10 -5.82 12.96
N GLY A 180 -12.29 -5.22 13.83
CA GLY A 180 -10.84 -5.35 13.79
C GLY A 180 -10.18 -4.24 14.58
N LYS A 181 -9.01 -4.55 15.17
CA LYS A 181 -8.19 -3.60 15.91
C LYS A 181 -7.05 -3.11 15.02
N PRO A 182 -6.95 -1.80 14.78
CA PRO A 182 -5.95 -1.22 13.89
C PRO A 182 -4.73 -0.66 14.66
N ALA A 183 -3.58 -0.65 13.99
CA ALA A 183 -2.40 0.13 14.36
C ALA A 183 -1.85 0.87 13.13
N THR A 184 -1.18 1.99 13.35
CA THR A 184 -0.32 2.60 12.34
C THR A 184 1.14 2.35 12.66
N GLY A 185 2.04 2.66 11.73
CA GLY A 185 3.46 2.63 12.04
C GLY A 185 4.33 3.04 10.87
N ARG A 186 5.59 2.66 10.98
CA ARG A 186 6.60 2.72 9.94
C ARG A 186 7.23 1.37 9.70
N TRP A 187 7.75 1.21 8.49
CA TRP A 187 8.44 -0.01 8.07
C TRP A 187 9.73 0.37 7.35
N ARG A 188 10.82 -0.36 7.59
CA ARG A 188 12.13 -0.14 6.95
C ARG A 188 12.58 1.33 6.92
N SER A 189 12.40 2.05 8.03
CA SER A 189 12.61 3.50 8.10
C SER A 189 13.59 3.94 9.20
N GLU A 190 14.19 2.98 9.93
CA GLU A 190 15.17 3.30 10.97
C GLU A 190 16.43 3.88 10.33
N ASP A 191 16.92 5.02 10.83
CA ASP A 191 18.03 5.80 10.26
C ASP A 191 17.76 6.44 8.88
N ALA A 192 16.51 6.41 8.40
CA ALA A 192 16.10 7.08 7.17
C ALA A 192 15.50 8.48 7.44
N GLU A 193 15.70 9.42 6.51
CA GLU A 193 15.02 10.72 6.53
C GLU A 193 13.52 10.58 6.21
N ASN A 194 13.18 9.67 5.30
CA ASN A 194 11.81 9.46 4.83
C ASN A 194 11.24 8.17 5.41
N ILE A 195 9.99 8.26 5.86
CA ILE A 195 9.28 7.16 6.52
C ILE A 195 8.33 6.48 5.53
N ILE A 196 8.39 5.15 5.45
CA ILE A 196 7.38 4.32 4.76
C ILE A 196 6.23 4.07 5.74
N PRO A 197 5.07 4.74 5.60
CA PRO A 197 3.98 4.61 6.54
C PRO A 197 3.21 3.31 6.28
N ILE A 198 2.79 2.64 7.35
CA ILE A 198 1.96 1.43 7.26
C ILE A 198 0.69 1.60 8.09
N GLN A 199 -0.32 0.85 7.70
CA GLN A 199 -1.53 0.60 8.48
C GLN A 199 -1.70 -0.91 8.54
N LEU A 200 -1.99 -1.39 9.75
CA LEU A 200 -2.14 -2.79 10.10
C LEU A 200 -3.51 -2.97 10.75
N ILE A 201 -4.16 -4.11 10.52
CA ILE A 201 -5.38 -4.53 11.21
C ILE A 201 -5.27 -6.00 11.61
N LYS A 202 -5.67 -6.32 12.85
CA LYS A 202 -6.05 -7.68 13.27
C LYS A 202 -7.56 -7.85 13.17
N SER A 203 -8.04 -8.85 12.43
CA SER A 203 -9.48 -9.13 12.29
C SER A 203 -9.74 -10.61 11.99
N GLU A 204 -10.90 -11.11 12.42
CA GLU A 204 -11.42 -12.43 12.03
C GLU A 204 -11.80 -12.50 10.55
N GLN A 205 -12.16 -11.36 9.94
CA GLN A 205 -12.44 -11.31 8.49
C GLN A 205 -11.22 -11.69 7.67
N VAL A 206 -10.02 -11.31 8.11
CA VAL A 206 -8.77 -11.65 7.43
C VAL A 206 -8.54 -13.16 7.45
N GLU A 207 -8.81 -13.84 8.58
CA GLU A 207 -8.69 -15.30 8.68
C GLU A 207 -9.67 -16.01 7.74
N ASN A 208 -10.92 -15.52 7.68
CA ASN A 208 -11.94 -16.07 6.79
C ASN A 208 -11.54 -15.93 5.31
N LEU A 209 -10.99 -14.79 4.93
CA LEU A 209 -10.51 -14.53 3.56
C LEU A 209 -9.28 -15.38 3.24
N ALA A 210 -8.31 -15.47 4.15
CA ALA A 210 -7.12 -16.28 3.99
C ALA A 210 -7.43 -17.76 3.75
N SER A 211 -8.49 -18.30 4.37
CA SER A 211 -8.91 -19.69 4.14
C SER A 211 -9.43 -19.99 2.72
N GLN A 212 -9.65 -18.97 1.90
CA GLN A 212 -10.28 -19.06 0.57
C GLN A 212 -9.40 -18.52 -0.56
N ASP A 213 -8.31 -17.83 -0.25
CA ASP A 213 -7.43 -17.17 -1.22
C ASP A 213 -5.96 -17.54 -0.94
N PRO A 214 -5.27 -18.22 -1.88
CA PRO A 214 -3.88 -18.66 -1.67
C PRO A 214 -2.88 -17.52 -1.43
N TRP A 215 -3.13 -16.33 -1.98
CA TRP A 215 -2.28 -15.18 -1.73
C TRP A 215 -2.49 -14.67 -0.29
N LEU A 216 -3.72 -14.59 0.18
CA LEU A 216 -4.00 -14.17 1.56
C LEU A 216 -3.54 -15.20 2.59
N GLU A 217 -3.66 -16.50 2.30
CA GLU A 217 -3.07 -17.57 3.11
C GLU A 217 -1.55 -17.38 3.27
N ALA A 218 -0.86 -17.06 2.17
CA ALA A 218 0.59 -16.86 2.17
C ALA A 218 1.03 -15.53 2.81
N SER A 219 0.26 -14.46 2.64
CA SER A 219 0.67 -13.08 2.94
C SER A 219 0.12 -12.51 4.24
N THR A 220 -0.77 -13.22 4.92
CA THR A 220 -1.30 -12.84 6.24
C THR A 220 -0.85 -13.83 7.31
N SER A 221 -0.86 -13.40 8.57
CA SER A 221 -0.50 -14.26 9.70
C SER A 221 -1.45 -13.99 10.85
N GLU A 222 -2.07 -15.02 11.41
CA GLU A 222 -3.00 -14.90 12.55
C GLU A 222 -4.02 -13.76 12.37
N GLY A 223 -4.62 -13.61 11.19
CA GLY A 223 -5.62 -12.57 10.89
C GLY A 223 -5.08 -11.14 10.83
N PHE A 224 -3.76 -10.95 10.74
CA PHE A 224 -3.15 -9.65 10.48
C PHE A 224 -3.02 -9.37 8.98
N VAL A 225 -3.45 -8.18 8.57
CA VAL A 225 -3.23 -7.63 7.22
C VAL A 225 -2.62 -6.23 7.32
N ALA A 226 -1.60 -5.95 6.49
CA ALA A 226 -0.93 -4.66 6.44
C ALA A 226 -0.83 -4.14 5.00
N TRP A 227 -0.69 -2.83 4.84
CA TRP A 227 -0.45 -2.20 3.54
C TRP A 227 0.39 -0.93 3.66
N LEU A 228 0.96 -0.51 2.53
CA LEU A 228 1.59 0.81 2.41
C LEU A 228 0.51 1.89 2.52
N ASN A 229 0.56 2.68 3.59
CA ASN A 229 -0.49 3.65 3.92
C ASN A 229 -0.29 4.98 3.18
N LYS A 230 -0.27 4.92 1.84
CA LYS A 230 -0.18 6.07 0.94
C LYS A 230 -1.33 6.01 -0.06
N CYS A 231 -2.28 6.93 0.07
CA CYS A 231 -3.40 7.07 -0.86
C CYS A 231 -2.88 7.27 -2.28
N THR A 232 -3.43 6.52 -3.23
CA THR A 232 -2.92 6.46 -4.61
C THR A 232 -3.35 7.65 -5.47
N HIS A 233 -4.17 8.56 -4.93
CA HIS A 233 -4.56 9.82 -5.57
C HIS A 233 -3.44 10.87 -5.46
N PHE A 234 -3.29 11.48 -4.28
CA PHE A 234 -2.30 12.53 -4.00
C PHE A 234 -1.56 12.26 -2.67
N CYS A 235 -1.27 10.99 -2.41
CA CYS A 235 -0.21 10.57 -1.48
C CYS A 235 -0.41 10.94 0.01
N CYS A 236 -1.60 11.37 0.40
CA CYS A 236 -1.99 11.49 1.80
C CYS A 236 -1.93 10.14 2.50
N VAL A 237 -1.83 10.15 3.83
CA VAL A 237 -1.85 8.95 4.67
C VAL A 237 -3.29 8.79 5.20
N PRO A 238 -4.11 7.88 4.64
CA PRO A 238 -5.46 7.65 5.12
C PRO A 238 -5.47 6.84 6.42
N LYS A 239 -6.65 6.65 7.00
CA LYS A 239 -6.78 5.95 8.28
C LYS A 239 -8.06 5.12 8.33
N TYR A 240 -7.92 3.89 8.85
CA TYR A 240 -9.03 2.99 9.12
C TYR A 240 -9.90 3.51 10.28
N LYS A 241 -11.23 3.41 10.16
CA LYS A 241 -12.18 3.89 11.19
C LYS A 241 -11.84 5.31 11.67
N SER A 242 -11.68 6.22 10.73
CA SER A 242 -11.26 7.59 11.00
C SER A 242 -12.45 8.52 11.22
N GLU A 243 -12.24 9.60 11.97
CA GLU A 243 -13.31 10.58 12.22
C GLU A 243 -13.83 11.19 10.90
N GLY A 244 -15.14 11.36 10.81
CA GLY A 244 -15.81 11.95 9.64
C GLY A 244 -16.04 10.98 8.48
N SER A 245 -15.50 9.76 8.53
CA SER A 245 -15.70 8.71 7.53
C SER A 245 -17.17 8.32 7.33
N ALA A 246 -17.97 8.29 8.41
CA ALA A 246 -19.40 7.99 8.37
C ALA A 246 -20.21 8.93 7.45
N LYS A 247 -19.72 10.16 7.19
CA LYS A 247 -20.37 11.09 6.25
C LYS A 247 -20.29 10.61 4.79
N PHE A 248 -19.44 9.62 4.53
CA PHE A 248 -19.17 9.04 3.22
C PHE A 248 -19.46 7.53 3.21
N ASN A 249 -20.22 7.02 4.19
CA ASN A 249 -20.48 5.58 4.40
C ASN A 249 -19.19 4.74 4.48
N ALA A 250 -18.13 5.33 5.03
CA ALA A 250 -16.80 4.73 5.10
C ALA A 250 -16.38 4.41 6.55
N GLU A 251 -17.34 4.30 7.48
CA GLU A 251 -17.08 4.12 8.90
C GLU A 251 -16.36 2.80 9.23
N ASN A 252 -16.46 1.80 8.36
CA ASN A 252 -15.76 0.51 8.48
C ASN A 252 -14.56 0.39 7.55
N ASP A 253 -14.16 1.49 6.90
CA ASP A 253 -13.19 1.50 5.81
C ASP A 253 -11.96 2.36 6.13
N VAL A 254 -11.02 2.33 5.21
CA VAL A 254 -9.86 3.22 5.20
C VAL A 254 -10.24 4.49 4.45
N TYR A 255 -10.36 5.59 5.16
CA TYR A 255 -10.85 6.85 4.61
C TYR A 255 -9.73 7.89 4.46
N CYS A 256 -9.60 8.44 3.25
CA CYS A 256 -8.64 9.49 2.91
C CYS A 256 -9.32 10.87 2.89
N GLN A 257 -9.22 11.62 3.98
CA GLN A 257 -9.86 12.93 4.14
C GLN A 257 -9.48 13.98 3.08
N CYS A 258 -8.30 13.89 2.48
CA CYS A 258 -7.81 14.90 1.52
C CYS A 258 -8.75 15.11 0.32
N HIS A 259 -9.24 14.00 -0.26
CA HIS A 259 -10.10 14.03 -1.44
C HIS A 259 -11.18 12.94 -1.42
N GLN A 260 -11.45 12.40 -0.23
CA GLN A 260 -12.58 11.51 0.04
C GLN A 260 -12.49 10.14 -0.67
N SER A 261 -11.27 9.63 -0.88
CA SER A 261 -11.10 8.23 -1.34
C SER A 261 -11.38 7.25 -0.21
N VAL A 262 -12.07 6.16 -0.52
CA VAL A 262 -12.44 5.08 0.41
C VAL A 262 -11.82 3.78 -0.08
N TYR A 263 -11.26 3.01 0.84
CA TYR A 263 -10.70 1.69 0.54
C TYR A 263 -11.24 0.66 1.52
N ASP A 264 -11.71 -0.47 1.00
CA ASP A 264 -12.16 -1.59 1.80
C ASP A 264 -10.93 -2.45 2.20
N PRO A 265 -10.56 -2.51 3.49
CA PRO A 265 -9.40 -3.29 3.93
C PRO A 265 -9.62 -4.80 3.91
N PHE A 266 -10.86 -5.26 3.69
CA PHE A 266 -11.24 -6.67 3.62
C PHE A 266 -11.57 -7.12 2.19
N SER A 267 -11.45 -6.24 1.20
CA SER A 267 -11.42 -6.60 -0.22
C SER A 267 -9.99 -6.45 -0.73
N ILE A 268 -9.29 -7.57 -0.93
CA ILE A 268 -7.92 -7.59 -1.44
C ILE A 268 -7.93 -8.03 -2.90
N VAL A 269 -7.56 -7.11 -3.80
CA VAL A 269 -7.68 -7.30 -5.25
C VAL A 269 -6.35 -7.05 -5.96
N GLN A 270 -6.19 -7.66 -7.13
CA GLN A 270 -5.07 -7.34 -8.01
C GLN A 270 -5.28 -5.96 -8.66
N THR A 271 -4.29 -5.09 -8.55
CA THR A 271 -4.25 -3.81 -9.22
C THR A 271 -3.05 -3.72 -10.16
N LEU A 272 -3.24 -3.07 -11.31
CA LEU A 272 -2.19 -2.77 -12.28
C LEU A 272 -1.80 -1.30 -12.19
N PHE A 273 -0.51 -1.00 -12.10
CA PHE A 273 -0.02 0.37 -12.17
C PHE A 273 1.38 0.45 -12.76
N VAL A 274 1.84 1.68 -13.02
CA VAL A 274 3.22 1.93 -13.42
C VAL A 274 4.03 2.30 -12.18
N ALA A 275 4.86 1.37 -11.72
CA ALA A 275 5.88 1.61 -10.70
C ALA A 275 6.93 2.59 -11.25
N ARG A 276 7.30 3.58 -10.44
CA ARG A 276 8.28 4.59 -10.81
C ARG A 276 9.69 4.06 -10.53
N PRO A 277 10.64 4.20 -11.47
CA PRO A 277 11.99 3.72 -11.25
C PRO A 277 12.65 4.44 -10.07
N ARG A 278 13.53 3.74 -9.35
CA ARG A 278 14.30 4.34 -8.26
C ARG A 278 15.37 5.29 -8.83
N PRO A 279 15.55 6.51 -8.27
CA PRO A 279 16.47 7.52 -8.83
C PRO A 279 17.96 7.12 -8.86
N THR A 280 18.38 6.24 -7.95
CA THR A 280 19.74 5.69 -7.88
C THR A 280 19.62 4.18 -7.72
N GLY A 281 20.12 3.43 -8.69
CA GLY A 281 20.33 1.99 -8.58
C GLY A 281 21.39 1.51 -9.54
#